data_AF-A0A800KT40-F1
#
_entry.id   AF-A0A800KT40-F1
#
_cell.length_a   1.000
_cell.length_b   1.000
_cell.length_c   1.000
_cell.angle_alpha   90.00
_cell.angle_beta   90.00
_cell.angle_gamma   90.00
#
_symmetry.space_group_name_H-M   'P 1'
#
loop_
_entity.id
_entity.type
_entity.pdbx_description
1 polymer ?
#
loop_
_entity_poly.entity_id
_entity_poly.type
_entity_poly.pdbx_seq_one_letter_code
_entity_poly.pdbx_strand_id
1 'polypeptide(L)'
;MMPLIAIGFYSKYAFIDEQAEALEVESSAESVADVARELEAYEEPSAESLYLRLKTQLQKTRTGLGGVLSSISLAQKGIDEDLLEQIESSLIMADVGVDTTSDIISKLTERLEKHQLKDGAALATALKASLLDILQPCCQPLEIPQQETPFVILVVGINGVGKTTTIGKLAKRLQGQGHSVMLAAGDTFRAAAVEQLQAWGDRNKIQVVAQHTGADSASVLFDAVQSAKAKGIDVLIADTAGRLHTKT
;
A
#
# COMPACT_ATOMS: atom_id res chain seq x y z
N MET A 1 4.18 -29.82 -17.24
CA MET A 1 4.13 -29.45 -15.81
C MET A 1 4.74 -28.06 -15.70
N MET A 2 4.01 -27.08 -15.14
CA MET A 2 4.60 -25.78 -14.79
C MET A 2 5.21 -25.88 -13.39
N PRO A 3 6.36 -25.22 -13.12
CA PRO A 3 6.88 -25.13 -11.75
C PRO A 3 5.99 -24.21 -10.92
N LEU A 4 5.56 -24.68 -9.75
CA LEU A 4 4.84 -23.87 -8.79
C LEU A 4 5.84 -22.93 -8.09
N ILE A 5 5.69 -21.62 -8.25
CA ILE A 5 6.48 -20.65 -7.48
C ILE A 5 5.90 -20.60 -6.07
N ALA A 6 6.61 -21.19 -5.10
CA ALA A 6 6.24 -21.15 -3.70
C ALA A 6 6.77 -19.86 -3.05
N ILE A 7 5.87 -19.07 -2.46
CA ILE A 7 6.20 -17.94 -1.58
C ILE A 7 5.75 -18.34 -0.17
N GLY A 8 6.70 -18.40 0.77
CA GLY A 8 6.43 -18.79 2.16
C GLY A 8 6.54 -17.59 3.10
N PHE A 9 5.60 -17.49 4.04
CA PHE A 9 5.67 -16.57 5.17
C PHE A 9 5.61 -17.38 6.48
N TYR A 10 6.46 -17.03 7.44
CA TYR A 10 6.57 -17.70 8.73
C TYR A 10 5.70 -17.01 9.78
N SER A 11 4.95 -17.80 10.55
CA SER A 11 4.34 -17.38 11.82
C SER A 11 4.98 -18.14 12.98
N LYS A 12 5.24 -17.45 14.09
CA LYS A 12 5.88 -18.06 15.26
C LYS A 12 5.31 -17.50 16.57
N TYR A 13 4.55 -18.36 17.26
CA TYR A 13 4.00 -18.25 18.61
C TYR A 13 2.64 -17.56 18.81
N ALA A 14 2.00 -17.92 19.93
CA ALA A 14 0.56 -17.92 20.13
C ALA A 14 0.15 -17.15 21.41
N PHE A 15 -1.16 -16.88 21.49
CA PHE A 15 -1.86 -16.10 22.52
C PHE A 15 -1.76 -16.65 23.96
N ILE A 16 -1.88 -15.73 24.92
CA ILE A 16 -2.56 -15.90 26.22
C ILE A 16 -3.45 -14.66 26.46
N ASP A 17 -4.58 -14.85 27.13
CA ASP A 17 -5.75 -13.95 27.22
C ASP A 17 -5.98 -13.35 28.64
N GLU A 18 -7.04 -12.53 28.77
CA GLU A 18 -7.70 -11.95 29.97
C GLU A 18 -7.04 -10.70 30.63
N GLN A 19 -7.75 -9.68 31.13
CA GLN A 19 -9.16 -9.21 30.98
C GLN A 19 -9.28 -7.72 31.47
N ALA A 20 -10.28 -6.92 31.03
CA ALA A 20 -10.71 -5.68 31.70
C ALA A 20 -12.11 -5.16 31.25
N GLU A 21 -12.92 -4.72 32.22
CA GLU A 21 -14.33 -4.29 32.07
C GLU A 21 -14.55 -2.92 31.39
N ALA A 22 -15.79 -2.69 30.94
CA ALA A 22 -16.26 -1.47 30.29
C ALA A 22 -17.05 -0.54 31.23
N LEU A 23 -17.06 0.76 30.90
CA LEU A 23 -17.97 1.76 31.47
C LEU A 23 -18.58 2.60 30.34
N GLU A 24 -19.89 2.76 30.36
CA GLU A 24 -20.70 3.38 29.30
C GLU A 24 -20.88 4.89 29.49
N VAL A 25 -20.90 5.65 28.39
CA VAL A 25 -21.50 7.01 28.33
C VAL A 25 -22.18 7.19 26.97
N GLU A 26 -23.45 7.60 26.99
CA GLU A 26 -24.32 7.87 25.82
C GLU A 26 -23.80 9.09 25.01
N SER A 27 -23.50 8.95 23.71
CA SER A 27 -24.41 8.97 22.55
C SER A 27 -24.77 10.37 22.02
N SER A 28 -24.20 10.72 20.87
CA SER A 28 -24.88 11.50 19.82
C SER A 28 -24.56 10.87 18.45
N ALA A 29 -25.60 10.54 17.67
CA ALA A 29 -25.67 9.18 17.11
C ALA A 29 -25.60 9.00 15.58
N GLU A 30 -25.42 10.04 14.77
CA GLU A 30 -25.68 9.95 13.31
C GLU A 30 -24.46 9.98 12.36
N SER A 31 -23.23 9.87 12.88
CA SER A 31 -22.02 9.63 12.03
C SER A 31 -21.08 8.55 12.56
N VAL A 32 -21.39 7.95 13.72
CA VAL A 32 -20.49 7.04 14.45
C VAL A 32 -20.79 5.55 14.17
N ALA A 33 -21.99 5.24 13.69
CA ALA A 33 -22.52 3.87 13.59
C ALA A 33 -21.68 2.92 12.69
N ASP A 34 -21.09 3.42 11.60
CA ASP A 34 -20.26 2.61 10.69
C ASP A 34 -18.85 2.30 11.24
N VAL A 35 -18.42 2.96 12.33
CA VAL A 35 -17.06 2.84 12.87
C VAL A 35 -16.97 1.78 13.98
N ALA A 36 -18.08 1.50 14.66
CA ALA A 36 -18.13 0.74 15.91
C ALA A 36 -18.10 -0.80 15.78
N ARG A 37 -17.96 -1.36 14.56
CA ARG A 37 -18.00 -2.81 14.36
C ARG A 37 -16.62 -3.48 14.50
N GLU A 38 -16.57 -4.38 15.48
CA GLU A 38 -15.57 -5.42 15.77
C GLU A 38 -14.09 -5.04 15.93
N LEU A 39 -13.62 -5.11 17.18
CA LEU A 39 -12.22 -5.36 17.54
C LEU A 39 -11.88 -6.84 17.37
N GLU A 40 -11.94 -7.35 16.16
CA GLU A 40 -11.35 -8.65 15.85
C GLU A 40 -9.82 -8.60 15.97
N ALA A 41 -9.24 -9.73 16.40
CA ALA A 41 -7.83 -10.00 16.22
C ALA A 41 -7.50 -9.88 14.72
N TYR A 42 -6.34 -9.32 14.39
CA TYR A 42 -5.92 -9.23 13.00
C TYR A 42 -5.45 -10.61 12.53
N GLU A 43 -6.38 -11.42 12.02
CA GLU A 43 -5.99 -12.55 11.18
C GLU A 43 -5.40 -12.00 9.88
N GLU A 44 -4.17 -12.40 9.54
CA GLU A 44 -3.64 -12.10 8.21
C GLU A 44 -4.53 -12.81 7.18
N PRO A 45 -5.18 -12.06 6.27
CA PRO A 45 -6.10 -12.64 5.30
C PRO A 45 -5.36 -13.65 4.41
N SER A 46 -5.92 -14.85 4.27
CA SER A 46 -5.30 -15.94 3.49
C SER A 46 -4.89 -15.48 2.09
N ALA A 47 -3.81 -16.04 1.55
CA ALA A 47 -3.28 -15.64 0.23
C ALA A 47 -4.34 -15.69 -0.88
N GLU A 48 -5.28 -16.64 -0.81
CA GLU A 48 -6.43 -16.74 -1.72
C GLU A 48 -7.42 -15.57 -1.54
N SER A 49 -7.75 -15.19 -0.30
CA SER A 49 -8.61 -14.05 -0.02
C SER A 49 -7.95 -12.71 -0.41
N LEU A 50 -6.64 -12.57 -0.23
CA LEU A 50 -5.86 -11.41 -0.70
C LEU A 50 -5.85 -11.33 -2.22
N TYR A 51 -5.57 -12.44 -2.90
CA TYR A 51 -5.60 -12.51 -4.36
C TYR A 51 -7.00 -12.17 -4.90
N LEU A 52 -8.06 -12.71 -4.30
CA LEU A 52 -9.44 -12.42 -4.72
C LEU A 52 -9.81 -10.94 -4.49
N ARG A 53 -9.44 -10.36 -3.34
CA ARG A 53 -9.64 -8.93 -3.06
C ARG A 53 -8.88 -8.06 -4.07
N LEU A 54 -7.60 -8.35 -4.33
CA LEU A 54 -6.79 -7.63 -5.32
C LEU A 54 -7.38 -7.76 -6.73
N LYS A 55 -7.79 -8.97 -7.13
CA LYS A 55 -8.45 -9.26 -8.42
C LYS A 55 -9.76 -8.49 -8.58
N THR A 56 -10.53 -8.29 -7.51
CA THR A 56 -11.76 -7.50 -7.55
C THR A 56 -11.47 -6.00 -7.60
N GLN A 57 -10.56 -5.49 -6.77
CA GLN A 57 -10.21 -4.06 -6.76
C GLN A 57 -9.56 -3.60 -8.08
N LEU A 58 -8.72 -4.43 -8.69
CA LEU A 58 -8.10 -4.18 -10.00
C LEU A 58 -9.01 -4.56 -11.19
N GLN A 59 -10.31 -4.80 -11.00
CA GLN A 59 -11.18 -5.23 -12.10
C GLN A 59 -11.20 -4.23 -13.26
N LYS A 60 -11.27 -2.91 -13.00
CA LYS A 60 -11.29 -1.88 -14.04
C LYS A 60 -9.99 -1.84 -14.85
N THR A 61 -8.85 -1.84 -14.17
CA THR A 61 -7.52 -1.91 -14.79
C THR A 61 -7.33 -3.20 -15.59
N ARG A 62 -7.81 -4.34 -15.05
CA ARG A 62 -7.79 -5.63 -15.76
C ARG A 62 -8.72 -5.64 -16.97
N THR A 63 -9.85 -4.94 -16.99
CA THR A 63 -10.66 -4.86 -18.21
C THR A 63 -9.96 -4.05 -19.31
N GLY A 64 -9.21 -3.01 -18.98
CA GLY A 64 -8.35 -2.29 -19.95
C GLY A 64 -7.21 -3.17 -20.46
N LEU A 65 -6.25 -3.52 -19.60
CA LEU A 65 -5.06 -4.30 -19.98
C LEU A 65 -5.39 -5.74 -20.44
N GLY A 66 -6.46 -6.32 -19.90
CA GLY A 66 -6.91 -7.67 -20.26
C GLY A 66 -7.55 -7.74 -21.64
N GLY A 67 -8.11 -6.64 -22.15
CA GLY A 67 -8.53 -6.51 -23.54
C GLY A 67 -7.33 -6.76 -24.47
N VAL A 68 -6.23 -6.04 -24.23
CA VAL A 68 -4.96 -6.17 -24.97
C VAL A 68 -4.41 -7.60 -24.89
N LEU A 69 -4.32 -8.18 -23.69
CA LEU A 69 -3.82 -9.55 -23.53
C LEU A 69 -4.71 -10.59 -24.22
N SER A 70 -6.02 -10.34 -24.31
CA SER A 70 -6.96 -11.23 -25.01
C SER A 70 -6.88 -11.09 -26.53
N SER A 71 -6.73 -9.89 -27.08
CA SER A 71 -6.56 -9.67 -28.52
C SER A 71 -5.24 -10.27 -29.02
N ILE A 72 -4.14 -10.05 -28.28
CA ILE A 72 -2.84 -10.70 -28.53
C ILE A 72 -3.01 -12.24 -28.56
N SER A 73 -3.69 -12.82 -27.57
CA SER A 73 -3.83 -14.28 -27.46
C SER A 73 -4.73 -14.89 -28.55
N LEU A 74 -5.59 -14.08 -29.19
CA LEU A 74 -6.45 -14.45 -30.31
C LEU A 74 -5.81 -14.20 -31.69
N ALA A 75 -4.67 -13.50 -31.75
CA ALA A 75 -3.91 -13.28 -32.97
C ALA A 75 -3.30 -14.60 -33.48
N GLN A 76 -4.03 -15.28 -34.37
CA GLN A 76 -3.52 -16.46 -35.11
C GLN A 76 -2.70 -16.09 -36.36
N LYS A 77 -2.78 -14.82 -36.80
CA LYS A 77 -1.83 -14.28 -37.78
C LYS A 77 -0.52 -13.95 -37.05
N GLY A 78 0.59 -14.00 -37.80
CA GLY A 78 1.92 -13.80 -37.24
C GLY A 78 2.06 -12.45 -36.51
N ILE A 79 3.01 -12.38 -35.58
CA ILE A 79 3.31 -11.13 -34.87
C ILE A 79 3.97 -10.16 -35.85
N ASP A 80 3.33 -9.02 -36.06
CA ASP A 80 3.76 -7.93 -36.93
C ASP A 80 3.90 -6.61 -36.16
N GLU A 81 4.35 -5.57 -36.87
CA GLU A 81 4.59 -4.23 -36.32
C GLU A 81 3.27 -3.55 -35.91
N ASP A 82 2.21 -3.70 -36.71
CA ASP A 82 0.83 -3.27 -36.40
C ASP A 82 0.34 -3.76 -35.02
N LEU A 83 0.67 -5.01 -34.65
CA LEU A 83 0.32 -5.55 -33.33
C LEU A 83 1.14 -4.92 -32.20
N LEU A 84 2.41 -4.55 -32.43
CA LEU A 84 3.24 -3.86 -31.44
C LEU A 84 2.76 -2.43 -31.21
N GLU A 85 2.39 -1.69 -32.26
CA GLU A 85 1.77 -0.35 -32.12
C GLU A 85 0.46 -0.38 -31.33
N GLN A 86 -0.38 -1.41 -31.53
CA GLN A 86 -1.61 -1.60 -30.75
C GLN A 86 -1.32 -1.84 -29.26
N ILE A 87 -0.26 -2.58 -28.93
CA ILE A 87 0.19 -2.80 -27.55
C ILE A 87 0.70 -1.48 -26.95
N GLU A 88 1.52 -0.73 -27.69
CA GLU A 88 2.04 0.58 -27.26
C GLU A 88 0.91 1.55 -26.91
N SER A 89 0.00 1.77 -27.86
CA SER A 89 -1.15 2.66 -27.68
C SER A 89 -1.99 2.26 -26.46
N SER A 90 -2.20 0.95 -26.26
CA SER A 90 -2.98 0.44 -25.14
C SER A 90 -2.29 0.57 -23.78
N LEU A 91 -0.96 0.45 -23.72
CA LEU A 91 -0.17 0.67 -22.50
C LEU A 91 -0.18 2.17 -22.12
N ILE A 92 -0.04 3.06 -23.09
CA ILE A 92 -0.15 4.52 -22.88
C ILE A 92 -1.56 4.88 -22.38
N MET A 93 -2.62 4.34 -22.98
CA MET A 93 -4.00 4.53 -22.51
C MET A 93 -4.29 3.92 -21.12
N ALA A 94 -3.40 3.06 -20.61
CA ALA A 94 -3.51 2.44 -19.29
C ALA A 94 -2.61 3.12 -18.22
N ASP A 95 -2.18 4.36 -18.47
CA ASP A 95 -1.34 5.18 -17.59
C ASP A 95 0.05 4.59 -17.27
N VAL A 96 0.60 3.74 -18.15
CA VAL A 96 1.96 3.18 -17.99
C VAL A 96 3.07 4.22 -18.21
N GLY A 97 2.76 5.30 -18.95
CA GLY A 97 3.70 6.35 -19.34
C GLY A 97 4.51 6.01 -20.60
N VAL A 98 4.96 7.05 -21.31
CA VAL A 98 5.62 6.91 -22.62
C VAL A 98 6.93 6.14 -22.49
N ASP A 99 7.88 6.64 -21.69
CA ASP A 99 9.22 6.06 -21.55
C ASP A 99 9.18 4.57 -21.18
N THR A 100 8.41 4.21 -20.14
CA THR A 100 8.20 2.82 -19.70
C THR A 100 7.57 1.96 -20.79
N THR A 101 6.66 2.52 -21.59
CA THR A 101 6.05 1.79 -22.71
C THR A 101 7.06 1.55 -23.83
N SER A 102 7.82 2.56 -24.24
CA SER A 102 8.84 2.41 -25.29
C SER A 102 9.93 1.42 -24.88
N ASP A 103 10.30 1.37 -23.59
CA ASP A 103 11.18 0.34 -23.01
C ASP A 103 10.60 -1.08 -23.12
N ILE A 104 9.29 -1.24 -22.89
CA ILE A 104 8.58 -2.53 -23.02
C ILE A 104 8.54 -2.95 -24.49
N ILE A 105 8.16 -2.06 -25.40
CA ILE A 105 8.02 -2.35 -26.83
C ILE A 105 9.38 -2.72 -27.42
N SER A 106 10.45 -1.97 -27.13
CA SER A 106 11.81 -2.27 -27.60
C SER A 106 12.26 -3.68 -27.19
N LYS A 107 12.00 -4.09 -25.94
CA LYS A 107 12.28 -5.45 -25.44
C LYS A 107 11.44 -6.54 -26.12
N LEU A 108 10.24 -6.21 -26.61
CA LEU A 108 9.40 -7.15 -27.36
C LEU A 108 9.87 -7.27 -28.82
N THR A 109 10.20 -6.15 -29.48
CA THR A 109 10.78 -6.12 -30.83
C THR A 109 12.08 -6.92 -30.89
N GLU A 110 13.01 -6.72 -29.96
CA GLU A 110 14.25 -7.51 -29.88
C GLU A 110 13.99 -9.03 -29.75
N ARG A 111 12.96 -9.43 -29.00
CA ARG A 111 12.60 -10.86 -28.83
C ARG A 111 11.94 -11.42 -30.10
N LEU A 112 11.20 -10.59 -30.85
CA LEU A 112 10.63 -10.94 -32.15
C LEU A 112 11.71 -11.14 -33.22
N GLU A 113 12.65 -10.20 -33.35
CA GLU A 113 13.80 -10.26 -34.26
C GLU A 113 14.68 -11.49 -34.00
N LYS A 114 14.88 -11.86 -32.72
CA LYS A 114 15.61 -13.07 -32.31
C LYS A 114 14.82 -14.37 -32.50
N HIS A 115 13.66 -14.31 -33.14
CA HIS A 115 12.71 -15.42 -33.37
C HIS A 115 12.28 -16.16 -32.08
N GLN A 116 12.24 -15.46 -30.94
CA GLN A 116 11.88 -16.03 -29.64
C GLN A 116 10.35 -16.03 -29.41
N LEU A 117 9.60 -15.24 -30.18
CA LEU A 117 8.15 -15.14 -30.12
C LEU A 117 7.54 -15.85 -31.33
N LYS A 118 6.83 -16.97 -31.09
CA LYS A 118 6.31 -17.86 -32.14
C LYS A 118 4.82 -17.65 -32.43
N ASP A 119 4.07 -17.16 -31.45
CA ASP A 119 2.63 -16.95 -31.49
C ASP A 119 2.21 -15.87 -30.48
N GLY A 120 0.93 -15.47 -30.53
CA GLY A 120 0.37 -14.51 -29.59
C GLY A 120 0.48 -14.93 -28.11
N ALA A 121 0.46 -16.23 -27.81
CA ALA A 121 0.62 -16.71 -26.42
C ALA A 121 2.05 -16.46 -25.90
N ALA A 122 3.07 -16.64 -26.74
CA ALA A 122 4.45 -16.27 -26.45
C ALA A 122 4.60 -14.76 -26.29
N LEU A 123 3.99 -13.93 -27.15
CA LEU A 123 4.01 -12.47 -27.02
C LEU A 123 3.34 -11.99 -25.72
N ALA A 124 2.16 -12.50 -25.39
CA ALA A 124 1.45 -12.18 -24.15
C ALA A 124 2.24 -12.62 -22.90
N THR A 125 3.01 -13.71 -22.99
CA THR A 125 3.91 -14.18 -21.92
C THR A 125 5.13 -13.26 -21.80
N ALA A 126 5.72 -12.85 -22.93
CA ALA A 126 6.85 -11.94 -22.97
C ALA A 126 6.49 -10.55 -22.42
N LEU A 127 5.32 -10.01 -22.76
CA LEU A 127 4.80 -8.76 -22.21
C LEU A 127 4.61 -8.82 -20.68
N LYS A 128 4.03 -9.91 -20.17
CA LYS A 128 3.90 -10.14 -18.72
C LYS A 128 5.26 -10.22 -18.03
N ALA A 129 6.24 -10.86 -18.65
CA ALA A 129 7.62 -10.89 -18.13
C ALA A 129 8.22 -9.49 -18.09
N SER A 130 8.18 -8.72 -19.19
CA SER A 130 8.70 -7.34 -19.22
C SER A 130 8.05 -6.43 -18.17
N LEU A 131 6.74 -6.56 -17.93
CA LEU A 131 6.03 -5.84 -16.87
C LEU A 131 6.47 -6.28 -15.46
N LEU A 132 6.72 -7.58 -15.25
CA LEU A 132 7.20 -8.10 -13.97
C LEU A 132 8.65 -7.67 -13.70
N ASP A 133 9.51 -7.68 -14.72
CA ASP A 133 10.92 -7.26 -14.64
C ASP A 133 11.06 -5.79 -14.18
N ILE A 134 10.09 -4.94 -14.52
CA ILE A 134 10.00 -3.53 -14.06
C ILE A 134 9.60 -3.44 -12.58
N LEU A 135 8.69 -4.29 -12.12
CA LEU A 135 8.14 -4.25 -10.76
C LEU A 135 9.04 -4.95 -9.74
N GLN A 136 9.68 -6.06 -10.12
CA GLN A 136 10.44 -6.92 -9.21
C GLN A 136 11.52 -6.20 -8.38
N PRO A 137 12.33 -5.26 -8.92
CA PRO A 137 13.32 -4.53 -8.12
C PRO A 137 12.68 -3.71 -6.98
N CYS A 138 11.46 -3.21 -7.20
CA CYS A 138 10.70 -2.39 -6.26
C CYS A 138 9.89 -3.21 -5.24
N CYS A 139 9.82 -4.54 -5.39
CA CYS A 139 9.08 -5.45 -4.50
C CYS A 139 9.84 -5.73 -3.17
N GLN A 140 10.25 -4.69 -2.46
CA GLN A 140 10.86 -4.79 -1.13
C GLN A 140 9.79 -4.62 -0.04
N PRO A 141 9.62 -5.60 0.88
CA PRO A 141 8.73 -5.43 2.02
C PRO A 141 9.28 -4.39 3.00
N LEU A 142 8.38 -3.71 3.73
CA LEU A 142 8.77 -2.93 4.89
C LEU A 142 9.08 -3.88 6.05
N GLU A 143 10.36 -4.03 6.39
CA GLU A 143 10.82 -4.76 7.55
C GLU A 143 11.13 -3.78 8.69
N ILE A 144 10.67 -4.09 9.91
CA ILE A 144 11.02 -3.34 11.12
C ILE A 144 12.28 -4.00 11.72
N PRO A 145 13.46 -3.37 11.65
CA PRO A 145 14.69 -3.97 12.12
C PRO A 145 14.71 -4.08 13.66
N GLN A 146 15.43 -5.07 14.18
CA GLN A 146 15.80 -5.10 15.59
C GLN A 146 16.88 -4.04 15.85
N GLN A 147 16.48 -2.91 16.43
CA GLN A 147 17.32 -1.74 16.69
C GLN A 147 16.93 -1.07 18.01
N GLU A 148 17.64 -0.01 18.41
CA GLU A 148 17.15 0.90 19.45
C GLU A 148 15.82 1.53 19.01
N THR A 149 14.82 1.44 19.89
CA THR A 149 13.46 1.90 19.64
C THR A 149 13.32 3.42 19.81
N PRO A 150 12.40 4.09 19.07
CA PRO A 150 11.52 3.55 18.02
C PRO A 150 12.17 3.50 16.64
N PHE A 151 11.67 2.61 15.78
CA PHE A 151 11.77 2.76 14.33
C PHE A 151 10.77 3.85 13.88
N VAL A 152 11.24 4.87 13.15
CA VAL A 152 10.42 6.05 12.81
C VAL A 152 10.00 6.04 11.34
N ILE A 153 8.69 6.04 11.10
CA ILE A 153 8.08 6.11 9.76
C ILE A 153 7.49 7.51 9.55
N LEU A 154 8.14 8.32 8.71
CA LEU A 154 7.63 9.63 8.31
C LEU A 154 6.78 9.50 7.04
N VAL A 155 5.48 9.75 7.15
CA VAL A 155 4.54 9.63 6.01
C VAL A 155 4.37 10.97 5.33
N VAL A 156 4.77 11.03 4.05
CA VAL A 156 4.78 12.25 3.22
C VAL A 156 3.90 12.10 1.98
N GLY A 157 3.51 13.23 1.38
CA GLY A 157 2.66 13.29 0.20
C GLY A 157 1.62 14.40 0.28
N ILE A 158 0.95 14.70 -0.84
CA ILE A 158 0.00 15.81 -0.92
C ILE A 158 -1.27 15.57 -0.10
N ASN A 159 -2.12 16.60 0.02
CA ASN A 159 -3.45 16.44 0.63
C ASN A 159 -4.36 15.61 -0.29
N GLY A 160 -5.23 14.78 0.30
CA GLY A 160 -6.22 13.99 -0.44
C GLY A 160 -5.79 12.58 -0.88
N VAL A 161 -4.48 12.27 -1.00
CA VAL A 161 -4.00 10.93 -1.42
C VAL A 161 -4.12 9.83 -0.34
N GLY A 162 -4.82 10.10 0.76
CA GLY A 162 -5.12 9.11 1.80
C GLY A 162 -4.05 8.87 2.87
N LYS A 163 -3.08 9.77 3.07
CA LYS A 163 -1.99 9.61 4.07
C LYS A 163 -2.46 9.13 5.45
N THR A 164 -3.33 9.90 6.11
CA THR A 164 -3.86 9.61 7.45
C THR A 164 -4.61 8.27 7.50
N THR A 165 -5.35 7.92 6.43
CA THR A 165 -6.00 6.61 6.28
C THR A 165 -4.98 5.47 6.12
N THR A 166 -3.87 5.70 5.41
CA THR A 166 -2.77 4.73 5.28
C THR A 166 -2.03 4.56 6.59
N ILE A 167 -1.81 5.63 7.36
CA ILE A 167 -1.24 5.57 8.71
C ILE A 167 -2.08 4.67 9.62
N GLY A 168 -3.40 4.91 9.71
CA GLY A 168 -4.30 4.09 10.54
C GLY A 168 -4.31 2.59 10.15
N LYS A 169 -4.26 2.30 8.84
CA LYS A 169 -4.15 0.92 8.32
C LYS A 169 -2.80 0.28 8.63
N LEU A 170 -1.70 1.00 8.44
CA LEU A 170 -0.35 0.54 8.73
C LEU A 170 -0.16 0.27 10.23
N ALA A 171 -0.69 1.17 11.07
CA ALA A 171 -0.66 1.04 12.52
C ALA A 171 -1.38 -0.24 13.00
N LYS A 172 -2.61 -0.50 12.53
CA LYS A 172 -3.33 -1.75 12.84
C LYS A 172 -2.62 -3.00 12.31
N ARG A 173 -1.96 -2.93 11.14
CA ARG A 173 -1.16 -4.03 10.59
C ARG A 173 0.06 -4.33 11.46
N LEU A 174 0.80 -3.31 11.88
CA LEU A 174 1.98 -3.46 12.74
C LEU A 174 1.62 -3.98 14.14
N GLN A 175 0.51 -3.51 14.72
CA GLN A 175 -0.07 -4.12 15.93
C GLN A 175 -0.41 -5.60 15.72
N GLY A 176 -1.01 -5.95 14.57
CA GLY A 176 -1.30 -7.34 14.21
C GLY A 176 -0.06 -8.22 14.03
N GLN A 177 1.10 -7.60 13.80
CA GLN A 177 2.42 -8.25 13.75
C GLN A 177 3.13 -8.27 15.13
N GLY A 178 2.47 -7.80 16.18
CA GLY A 178 2.97 -7.79 17.55
C GLY A 178 3.78 -6.55 17.94
N HIS A 179 3.95 -5.57 17.06
CA HIS A 179 4.66 -4.33 17.37
C HIS A 179 3.79 -3.37 18.21
N SER A 180 4.40 -2.77 19.22
CA SER A 180 3.85 -1.58 19.86
C SER A 180 4.01 -0.36 18.95
N VAL A 181 2.95 0.43 18.81
CA VAL A 181 2.88 1.56 17.87
C VAL A 181 2.47 2.84 18.60
N MET A 182 3.02 3.97 18.17
CA MET A 182 2.60 5.33 18.55
C MET A 182 2.40 6.17 17.28
N LEU A 183 1.47 7.12 17.31
CA LEU A 183 1.22 8.05 16.19
C LEU A 183 1.64 9.48 16.58
N ALA A 184 2.13 10.26 15.60
CA ALA A 184 2.40 11.70 15.76
C ALA A 184 1.60 12.54 14.77
N ALA A 185 0.85 13.51 15.27
CA ALA A 185 -0.05 14.37 14.49
C ALA A 185 0.68 15.59 13.88
N GLY A 186 1.58 15.35 12.93
CA GLY A 186 2.40 16.40 12.32
C GLY A 186 1.70 17.29 11.27
N ASP A 187 0.50 16.96 10.79
CA ASP A 187 -0.35 17.88 9.98
C ASP A 187 -1.08 18.91 10.87
N THR A 188 -0.31 19.63 11.69
CA THR A 188 -0.78 20.60 12.68
C THR A 188 -1.58 21.77 12.09
N PHE A 189 -1.45 22.01 10.79
CA PHE A 189 -2.18 23.04 10.04
C PHE A 189 -3.65 22.67 9.74
N ARG A 190 -4.04 21.42 9.96
CA ARG A 190 -5.40 20.93 9.67
C ARG A 190 -5.96 20.26 10.92
N ALA A 191 -6.77 20.99 11.69
CA ALA A 191 -7.44 20.46 12.89
C ALA A 191 -8.13 19.11 12.62
N ALA A 192 -8.92 19.03 11.54
CA ALA A 192 -9.59 17.80 11.12
C ALA A 192 -8.64 16.63 10.76
N ALA A 193 -7.36 16.88 10.45
CA ALA A 193 -6.37 15.82 10.23
C ALA A 193 -5.83 15.29 11.58
N VAL A 194 -5.63 16.17 12.56
CA VAL A 194 -5.29 15.80 13.94
C VAL A 194 -6.43 14.99 14.56
N GLU A 195 -7.67 15.48 14.47
CA GLU A 195 -8.88 14.78 14.94
C GLU A 195 -9.06 13.42 14.24
N GLN A 196 -8.86 13.35 12.92
CA GLN A 196 -8.93 12.10 12.18
C GLN A 196 -7.85 11.09 12.62
N LEU A 197 -6.62 11.56 12.89
CA LEU A 197 -5.55 10.69 13.39
C LEU A 197 -5.81 10.22 14.83
N GLN A 198 -6.38 11.09 15.68
CA GLN A 198 -6.83 10.75 17.03
C GLN A 198 -7.91 9.67 16.98
N ALA A 199 -8.96 9.83 16.16
CA ALA A 199 -10.00 8.82 15.98
C ALA A 199 -9.46 7.46 15.48
N TRP A 200 -8.41 7.46 14.63
CA TRP A 200 -7.69 6.23 14.26
C TRP A 200 -6.88 5.64 15.41
N GLY A 201 -6.29 6.49 16.25
CA GLY A 201 -5.61 6.09 17.48
C GLY A 201 -6.56 5.41 18.45
N ASP A 202 -7.66 6.10 18.82
CA ASP A 202 -8.69 5.60 19.73
C ASP A 202 -9.28 4.27 19.24
N ARG A 203 -9.65 4.18 17.95
CA ARG A 203 -10.16 2.95 17.33
C ARG A 203 -9.20 1.76 17.45
N ASN A 204 -7.90 2.02 17.35
CA ASN A 204 -6.85 0.99 17.42
C ASN A 204 -6.25 0.85 18.83
N LYS A 205 -6.71 1.61 19.84
CA LYS A 205 -6.10 1.73 21.17
C LYS A 205 -4.61 2.14 21.11
N ILE A 206 -4.27 3.04 20.20
CA ILE A 206 -2.91 3.57 19.98
C ILE A 206 -2.82 5.00 20.50
N GLN A 207 -1.78 5.29 21.29
CA GLN A 207 -1.51 6.66 21.73
C GLN A 207 -1.13 7.57 20.55
N VAL A 208 -1.80 8.71 20.45
CA VAL A 208 -1.48 9.79 19.50
C VAL A 208 -0.85 10.96 20.25
N VAL A 209 0.32 11.40 19.79
CA VAL A 209 0.96 12.64 20.27
C VAL A 209 0.54 13.77 19.35
N ALA A 210 -0.11 14.78 19.94
CA ALA A 210 -0.63 15.96 19.26
C ALA A 210 -0.45 17.20 20.13
N GLN A 211 -0.33 18.36 19.50
CA GLN A 211 -0.39 19.67 20.14
C GLN A 211 -1.57 20.47 19.55
N HIS A 212 -1.70 21.75 19.91
CA HIS A 212 -2.74 22.64 19.41
C HIS A 212 -2.62 22.89 17.89
N THR A 213 -3.73 23.19 17.22
CA THR A 213 -3.75 23.57 15.81
C THR A 213 -2.82 24.77 15.55
N GLY A 214 -1.96 24.66 14.54
CA GLY A 214 -0.94 25.67 14.22
C GLY A 214 0.38 25.54 14.99
N ALA A 215 0.51 24.54 15.87
CA ALA A 215 1.80 24.20 16.49
C ALA A 215 2.87 23.84 15.44
N ASP A 216 4.13 24.02 15.79
CA ASP A 216 5.26 23.61 14.96
C ASP A 216 5.32 22.07 14.83
N SER A 217 5.23 21.57 13.59
CA SER A 217 5.26 20.14 13.30
C SER A 217 6.54 19.45 13.79
N ALA A 218 7.69 20.13 13.76
CA ALA A 218 8.94 19.54 14.21
C ALA A 218 8.95 19.30 15.72
N SER A 219 8.38 20.24 16.50
CA SER A 219 8.17 20.12 17.93
C SER A 219 7.23 18.96 18.29
N VAL A 220 6.11 18.79 17.58
CA VAL A 220 5.19 17.64 17.79
C VAL A 220 5.91 16.31 17.55
N LEU A 221 6.70 16.21 16.48
CA LEU A 221 7.45 14.99 16.16
C LEU A 221 8.60 14.74 17.16
N PHE A 222 9.25 15.79 17.66
CA PHE A 222 10.27 15.68 18.70
C PHE A 222 9.68 15.10 20.00
N ASP A 223 8.58 15.67 20.49
CA ASP A 223 7.87 15.17 21.68
C ASP A 223 7.43 13.71 21.49
N ALA A 224 6.98 13.34 20.29
CA ALA A 224 6.58 11.99 19.98
C ALA A 224 7.75 10.99 20.01
N VAL A 225 8.92 11.37 19.48
CA VAL A 225 10.13 10.54 19.58
C VAL A 225 10.56 10.37 21.05
N GLN A 226 10.52 11.43 21.86
CA GLN A 226 10.84 11.33 23.29
C GLN A 226 9.84 10.44 24.04
N SER A 227 8.54 10.58 23.77
CA SER A 227 7.48 9.76 24.39
C SER A 227 7.61 8.29 23.99
N ALA A 228 7.88 8.00 22.71
CA ALA A 228 8.10 6.65 22.20
C ALA A 228 9.33 5.98 22.85
N LYS A 229 10.46 6.70 22.95
CA LYS A 229 11.67 6.23 23.64
C LYS A 229 11.42 5.93 25.12
N ALA A 230 10.80 6.87 25.84
CA ALA A 230 10.52 6.73 27.27
C ALA A 230 9.56 5.57 27.59
N LYS A 231 8.72 5.17 26.62
CA LYS A 231 7.75 4.07 26.75
C LYS A 231 8.19 2.76 26.09
N GLY A 232 9.37 2.72 25.46
CA GLY A 232 9.87 1.54 24.76
C GLY A 232 9.03 1.11 23.56
N ILE A 233 8.43 2.07 22.83
CA ILE A 233 7.56 1.79 21.68
C ILE A 233 8.38 1.38 20.45
N ASP A 234 8.03 0.26 19.81
CA ASP A 234 8.75 -0.30 18.67
C ASP A 234 8.70 0.61 17.44
N VAL A 235 7.50 1.13 17.08
CA VAL A 235 7.30 1.94 15.87
C VAL A 235 6.58 3.25 16.16
N LEU A 236 7.16 4.36 15.70
CA LEU A 236 6.52 5.67 15.67
C LEU A 236 6.13 6.02 14.22
N ILE A 237 4.85 6.31 13.96
CA ILE A 237 4.38 6.75 12.64
C ILE A 237 3.95 8.21 12.71
N ALA A 238 4.58 9.08 11.92
CA ALA A 238 4.31 10.51 11.88
C ALA A 238 3.57 10.93 10.60
N ASP A 239 2.42 11.60 10.76
CA ASP A 239 1.74 12.29 9.65
C ASP A 239 2.42 13.63 9.34
N THR A 240 2.22 14.17 8.14
CA THR A 240 2.79 15.46 7.71
C THR A 240 1.83 16.27 6.85
N ALA A 241 1.98 17.60 6.89
CA ALA A 241 1.19 18.50 6.04
C ALA A 241 1.50 18.30 4.55
N GLY A 242 0.46 18.08 3.73
CA GLY A 242 0.59 17.76 2.29
C GLY A 242 0.43 18.96 1.35
N ARG A 243 1.02 20.11 1.68
CA ARG A 243 0.87 21.36 0.90
C ARG A 243 1.96 21.48 -0.17
N LEU A 244 1.64 21.13 -1.42
CA LEU A 244 2.59 21.23 -2.55
C LEU A 244 2.74 22.66 -3.10
N HIS A 245 1.75 23.53 -2.86
CA HIS A 245 1.64 24.89 -3.44
C HIS A 245 2.68 25.91 -2.97
N THR A 246 3.65 25.50 -2.14
CA THR A 246 4.74 26.36 -1.63
C THR A 246 6.11 25.96 -2.14
N LYS A 247 6.21 25.00 -3.08
CA LYS A 247 7.45 24.72 -3.82
C LYS A 247 7.49 25.58 -5.09
N THR A 248 8.12 26.75 -4.96
CA THR A 248 8.56 27.61 -6.08
C THR A 248 10.06 27.46 -6.26
#